data_AF-A0A1C3L3L5-F1
#
_entry.id   AF-A0A1C3L3L5-F1
#
_cell.length_a   1.000
_cell.length_b   1.000
_cell.length_c   1.000
_cell.angle_alpha   90.00
_cell.angle_beta   90.00
_cell.angle_gamma   90.00
#
_symmetry.space_group_name_H-M   'P 1'
#
loop_
_entity.id
_entity.type
_entity.pdbx_description
1 polymer ?
#
loop_
_entity_poly.entity_id
_entity_poly.type
_entity_poly.pdbx_seq_one_letter_code
_entity_poly.pdbx_strand_id
1 'polypeptide(L)'
;MNRSDTTHNIILHNTVICSSNPVLNKDDIADFVSIMNNRKEIEKEQNGNANNLNSVKDTQLNSLNISNWGLSILIPCILRSRSLVRINLSNNNLTNVRIREK
;
A
#
# COMPACT_ATOMS: atom_id res chain seq x y z
N MET A 1 16.06 -7.11 24.83
CA MET A 1 16.28 -6.84 23.40
C MET A 1 14.99 -6.19 22.89
N ASN A 2 14.95 -4.86 22.81
CA ASN A 2 13.75 -4.14 22.39
C ASN A 2 13.56 -4.34 20.88
N ARG A 3 12.47 -5.02 20.49
CA ARG A 3 12.00 -4.96 19.11
C ARG A 3 11.71 -3.48 18.84
N SER A 4 12.46 -2.87 17.93
CA SER A 4 12.15 -1.53 17.46
C SER A 4 10.69 -1.50 17.05
N ASP A 5 9.90 -0.61 17.64
CA ASP A 5 8.61 -0.22 17.08
C ASP A 5 8.91 0.28 15.66
N THR A 6 8.76 -0.59 14.66
CA THR A 6 8.87 -0.20 13.27
C THR A 6 7.65 0.66 12.99
N THR A 7 7.83 1.97 13.05
CA THR A 7 6.88 2.94 12.51
C THR A 7 6.69 2.59 11.04
N HIS A 8 5.60 1.90 10.73
CA HIS A 8 5.27 1.53 9.36
C HIS A 8 4.99 2.83 8.61
N ASN A 9 5.79 3.12 7.60
CA ASN A 9 5.65 4.36 6.84
C ASN A 9 4.36 4.39 6.02
N ILE A 10 3.78 3.22 5.70
CA ILE A 10 2.45 3.09 5.10
C ILE A 10 1.55 2.35 6.10
N ILE A 11 0.39 2.93 6.39
CA ILE A 11 -0.58 2.38 7.32
C ILE A 11 -1.96 2.24 6.66
N LEU A 12 -2.72 1.26 7.13
CA LEU A 12 -4.16 1.20 6.93
C LEU A 12 -4.82 1.73 8.20
N HIS A 13 -5.41 2.92 8.11
CA HIS A 13 -6.16 3.55 9.19
C HIS A 13 -7.65 3.57 8.83
N ASN A 14 -8.45 2.81 9.57
CA ASN A 14 -9.87 2.55 9.27
C ASN A 14 -10.06 1.94 7.87
N THR A 15 -10.49 2.76 6.91
CA THR A 15 -10.76 2.38 5.52
C THR A 15 -9.88 3.13 4.53
N VAL A 16 -8.82 3.77 5.03
CA VAL A 16 -7.91 4.62 4.25
C VAL A 16 -6.49 4.09 4.37
N ILE A 17 -5.83 3.88 3.22
CA ILE A 17 -4.39 3.66 3.15
C ILE A 17 -3.72 5.02 3.04
N CYS A 18 -2.79 5.33 3.95
CA CYS A 18 -2.04 6.59 3.94
C CYS A 18 -0.61 6.38 4.44
N SER A 19 0.22 7.41 4.29
CA SER A 19 1.58 7.43 4.81
C SER A 19 1.75 8.57 5.81
N SER A 20 2.49 8.31 6.88
CA SER A 20 2.95 9.34 7.83
C SER A 20 4.30 9.95 7.44
N ASN A 21 4.95 9.41 6.40
CA ASN A 21 6.28 9.83 5.94
C ASN A 21 6.14 10.63 4.63
N PRO A 22 6.79 11.80 4.50
CA PRO A 22 6.76 12.57 3.26
C PRO A 22 7.43 11.87 2.07
N VAL A 23 8.31 10.88 2.30
CA VAL A 23 9.03 10.17 1.23
C VAL A 23 9.08 8.68 1.55
N LEU A 24 8.59 7.86 0.61
CA LEU A 24 8.67 6.41 0.71
C LEU A 24 9.87 5.87 -0.07
N ASN A 25 10.67 5.02 0.57
CA ASN A 25 11.70 4.25 -0.09
C ASN A 25 11.16 2.89 -0.58
N LYS A 26 12.02 2.09 -1.22
CA LYS A 26 11.60 0.79 -1.79
C LYS A 26 11.16 -0.21 -0.73
N ASP A 27 11.85 -0.24 0.40
CA ASP A 27 11.62 -1.19 1.48
C ASP A 27 10.31 -0.86 2.20
N ASP A 28 10.00 0.42 2.42
CA ASP A 28 8.72 0.85 2.99
C ASP A 28 7.52 0.31 2.22
N ILE A 29 7.63 0.32 0.89
CA ILE A 29 6.59 -0.16 -0.03
C ILE A 29 6.54 -1.69 -0.01
N ALA A 30 7.70 -2.34 -0.09
CA ALA A 30 7.80 -3.80 -0.09
C ALA A 30 7.27 -4.40 1.22
N ASP A 31 7.62 -3.81 2.35
CA ASP A 31 7.17 -4.20 3.69
C ASP A 31 5.65 -4.10 3.79
N PHE A 32 5.08 -2.96 3.37
CA PHE A 32 3.63 -2.79 3.35
C PHE A 32 2.94 -3.86 2.49
N VAL A 33 3.41 -4.07 1.26
CA VAL A 33 2.83 -5.08 0.35
C VAL A 33 2.96 -6.48 0.93
N SER A 34 4.10 -6.82 1.55
CA SER A 34 4.34 -8.10 2.22
C SER A 34 3.35 -8.31 3.38
N ILE A 35 3.20 -7.32 4.27
CA ILE A 35 2.25 -7.35 5.38
C ILE A 35 0.84 -7.58 4.86
N MET A 36 0.42 -6.84 3.84
CA MET A 36 -0.92 -6.99 3.27
C MET A 36 -1.10 -8.35 2.61
N ASN A 37 -0.09 -8.91 1.95
CA ASN A 37 -0.19 -10.23 1.33
C ASN A 37 -0.25 -11.37 2.35
N ASN A 38 0.55 -11.32 3.41
CA ASN A 38 0.57 -12.34 4.46
C ASN A 38 -0.68 -12.29 5.35
N ARG A 39 -1.37 -11.14 5.47
CA ARG A 39 -2.67 -11.05 6.17
C ARG A 39 -3.76 -11.96 5.58
N LYS A 40 -3.65 -12.35 4.31
CA LYS A 40 -4.57 -13.33 3.69
C LYS A 40 -4.54 -14.70 4.37
N GLU A 41 -3.41 -15.06 4.98
CA GLU A 41 -3.26 -16.36 5.64
C GLU A 41 -3.89 -16.34 7.05
N ILE A 42 -3.86 -15.19 7.73
CA ILE A 42 -4.33 -15.03 9.12
C ILE A 42 -5.86 -14.78 9.18
N GLU A 43 -6.46 -14.13 8.17
CA GLU A 43 -7.90 -13.88 8.12
C GLU A 43 -8.77 -15.16 7.99
N LYS A 44 -8.16 -16.33 7.72
CA LYS A 44 -8.86 -17.62 7.80
C LYS A 44 -9.01 -18.15 9.24
N GLU A 45 -8.24 -17.63 10.20
CA GLU A 45 -8.09 -18.26 11.52
C GLU A 45 -8.54 -17.40 12.71
N GLN A 46 -8.66 -16.06 12.61
CA GLN A 46 -9.07 -15.25 13.75
C GLN A 46 -10.09 -14.15 13.43
N ASN A 47 -11.22 -14.23 14.13
CA ASN A 47 -12.33 -13.28 14.12
C ASN A 47 -12.01 -12.10 15.05
N GLY A 48 -11.47 -11.00 14.51
CA GLY A 48 -11.39 -9.73 15.25
C GLY A 48 -10.26 -8.80 14.84
N ASN A 49 -10.63 -7.64 14.29
CA ASN A 49 -9.83 -6.39 14.23
C ASN A 49 -8.54 -6.35 13.39
N ALA A 50 -8.29 -7.29 12.49
CA ALA A 50 -7.27 -7.07 11.47
C ALA A 50 -7.75 -5.99 10.48
N ASN A 51 -6.97 -4.92 10.33
CA ASN A 51 -7.08 -3.93 9.26
C ASN A 51 -7.19 -4.65 7.89
N ASN A 52 -8.43 -4.88 7.45
CA ASN A 52 -8.78 -5.74 6.32
C ASN A 52 -8.73 -4.95 5.02
N LEU A 53 -7.98 -5.43 4.04
CA LEU A 53 -7.87 -4.74 2.76
C LEU A 53 -9.21 -4.65 2.02
N ASN A 54 -10.13 -5.60 2.23
CA ASN A 54 -11.45 -5.62 1.60
C ASN A 54 -12.36 -4.46 2.02
N SER A 55 -12.10 -3.83 3.17
CA SER A 55 -12.86 -2.67 3.65
C SER A 55 -12.27 -1.33 3.22
N VAL A 56 -11.10 -1.31 2.56
CA VAL A 56 -10.45 -0.09 2.10
C VAL A 56 -11.29 0.59 1.03
N LYS A 57 -11.63 1.85 1.26
CA LYS A 57 -12.42 2.70 0.36
C LYS A 57 -11.60 3.77 -0.32
N ASP A 58 -10.51 4.22 0.33
CA ASP A 58 -9.68 5.32 -0.12
C ASP A 58 -8.20 4.98 0.04
N THR A 59 -7.38 5.48 -0.88
CA THR A 59 -5.91 5.37 -0.85
C THR A 59 -5.33 6.74 -1.13
N GLN A 60 -4.66 7.31 -0.13
CA GLN A 60 -4.06 8.65 -0.16
C GLN A 60 -2.55 8.51 -0.12
N LEU A 61 -1.96 8.24 -1.28
CA LEU A 61 -0.51 8.04 -1.46
C LEU A 61 0.07 9.05 -2.46
N ASN A 62 -0.41 10.28 -2.41
CA ASN A 62 0.06 11.38 -3.24
C ASN A 62 1.33 12.04 -2.67
N SER A 63 2.20 12.55 -3.55
CA SER A 63 3.41 13.29 -3.17
C SER A 63 4.42 12.49 -2.33
N LEU A 64 4.54 11.18 -2.52
CA LEU A 64 5.39 10.30 -1.69
C LEU A 64 6.68 9.82 -2.39
N ASN A 65 7.01 10.41 -3.55
CA ASN A 65 8.14 10.00 -4.40
C ASN A 65 8.06 8.52 -4.84
N ILE A 66 6.85 7.96 -4.97
CA ILE A 66 6.68 6.58 -5.43
C ILE A 66 7.11 6.49 -6.91
N SER A 67 7.99 5.54 -7.23
CA SER A 67 8.44 5.27 -8.59
C SER A 67 7.51 4.30 -9.32
N ASN A 68 7.69 4.14 -10.64
CA ASN A 68 6.99 3.12 -11.43
C ASN A 68 7.10 1.71 -10.84
N TRP A 69 8.27 1.35 -10.30
CA TRP A 69 8.47 0.07 -9.62
C TRP A 69 7.59 -0.04 -8.37
N GLY A 70 7.55 1.00 -7.53
CA GLY A 70 6.71 1.01 -6.32
C GLY A 70 5.23 0.88 -6.67
N LEU A 71 4.76 1.58 -7.70
CA LEU A 71 3.40 1.42 -8.20
C LEU A 71 3.10 0.02 -8.74
N SER A 72 4.04 -0.61 -9.45
CA SER A 72 3.83 -1.94 -10.04
C SER A 72 3.53 -3.02 -8.99
N ILE A 73 3.97 -2.83 -7.75
CA ILE A 73 3.67 -3.72 -6.63
C ILE A 73 2.54 -3.21 -5.72
N LEU A 74 2.37 -1.89 -5.59
CA LEU A 74 1.28 -1.30 -4.80
C LEU A 74 -0.08 -1.47 -5.48
N ILE A 75 -0.19 -1.18 -6.78
CA ILE A 75 -1.47 -1.20 -7.50
C ILE A 75 -2.15 -2.57 -7.41
N PRO A 76 -1.49 -3.70 -7.72
CA PRO A 76 -2.12 -5.02 -7.58
C PRO A 76 -2.52 -5.34 -6.13
N CYS A 77 -1.74 -4.84 -5.15
CA CYS A 77 -2.07 -4.99 -3.75
C CYS A 77 -3.37 -4.23 -3.41
N ILE A 78 -3.44 -2.92 -3.66
CA ILE A 78 -4.61 -2.10 -3.29
C ILE A 78 -5.89 -2.47 -4.06
N LEU A 79 -5.77 -2.88 -5.33
CA LEU A 79 -6.90 -3.29 -6.16
C LEU A 79 -7.56 -4.60 -5.70
N ARG A 80 -6.96 -5.30 -4.74
CA ARG A 80 -7.62 -6.43 -4.08
C ARG A 80 -8.79 -6.01 -3.19
N SER A 81 -8.84 -4.75 -2.76
CA SER A 81 -10.00 -4.24 -2.04
C SER A 81 -11.24 -4.30 -2.94
N ARG A 82 -12.34 -4.84 -2.41
CA ARG A 82 -13.64 -4.88 -3.09
C ARG A 82 -14.48 -3.61 -2.86
N SER A 83 -14.02 -2.73 -1.99
CA SER A 83 -14.76 -1.52 -1.57
C SER A 83 -14.09 -0.23 -2.03
N LEU A 84 -13.01 -0.32 -2.81
CA LEU A 84 -12.19 0.83 -3.20
C LEU A 84 -12.95 1.73 -4.16
N VAL A 85 -13.06 3.02 -3.82
CA VAL A 85 -13.75 4.03 -4.62
C VAL A 85 -12.81 5.14 -5.07
N ARG A 86 -11.74 5.40 -4.31
CA ARG A 86 -10.75 6.44 -4.63
C ARG A 86 -9.33 5.95 -4.50
N ILE A 87 -8.51 6.37 -5.45
CA ILE A 87 -7.07 6.17 -5.46
C ILE A 87 -6.44 7.51 -5.83
N ASN A 88 -5.73 8.13 -4.88
CA ASN A 88 -4.94 9.33 -5.13
C ASN A 88 -3.45 8.98 -5.13
N LEU A 89 -2.84 9.05 -6.32
CA LEU A 89 -1.42 8.79 -6.56
C LEU A 89 -0.74 9.99 -7.24
N SER A 90 -1.36 11.16 -7.20
CA SER A 90 -0.84 12.38 -7.82
C SER A 90 0.52 12.79 -7.25
N ASN A 91 1.28 13.57 -8.02
CA ASN A 91 2.58 14.13 -7.62
C ASN A 91 3.64 13.10 -7.18
N ASN A 92 3.57 11.88 -7.72
CA ASN A 92 4.62 10.88 -7.56
C ASN A 92 5.63 10.91 -8.71
N ASN A 93 6.76 10.24 -8.54
CA ASN A 93 7.87 10.22 -9.51
C ASN A 93 7.64 9.18 -10.61
N LEU A 94 6.58 9.40 -11.38
CA LEU A 94 6.13 8.48 -12.42
C LEU A 94 6.66 8.91 -13.78
N THR A 95 7.19 7.94 -14.52
CA THR A 95 7.63 8.15 -15.89
C THR A 95 6.74 7.38 -16.85
N ASN A 96 6.50 7.95 -18.03
CA ASN A 96 5.70 7.28 -19.05
C ASN A 96 6.45 6.04 -19.57
N VAL A 97 5.92 4.85 -19.29
CA VAL A 97 6.43 3.62 -19.88
C VAL A 97 5.82 3.50 -21.27
N ARG A 98 6.56 3.97 -22.28
CA ARG A 98 6.15 3.81 -23.69
C ARG A 98 6.25 2.34 -24.07
N ILE A 99 5.12 1.62 -24.07
CA ILE A 99 5.04 0.29 -24.66
C ILE A 99 5.17 0.49 -26.18
N ARG A 100 6.31 0.10 -26.75
CA ARG A 100 6.44 0.00 -28.20
C ARG A 100 5.86 -1.34 -28.61
N GLU A 101 4.71 -1.32 -29.27
CA GLU A 101 4.22 -2.48 -30.01
C GLU A 101 5.24 -2.78 -31.12
N LYS A 102 5.69 -4.03 -31.18
CA LYS A 102 6.56 -4.55 -32.25
C LYS A 102 5.70 -5.26 -33.28
#